data_AF-M5ETD4-F1
#
_entry.id   AF-M5ETD4-F1
#
_cell.length_a   1.000
_cell.length_b   1.000
_cell.length_c   1.000
_cell.angle_alpha   90.00
_cell.angle_beta   90.00
_cell.angle_gamma   90.00
#
_symmetry.space_group_name_H-M   'P 1'
#
loop_
_entity.id
_entity.type
_entity.pdbx_description
1 polymer ?
#
loop_
_entity_poly.entity_id
_entity_poly.type
_entity_poly.pdbx_seq_one_letter_code
_entity_poly.pdbx_strand_id
1 'polypeptide(L)'
;MQLAHIPLDRLNISALNMRHGKRAPDLSDILPSVRARGVLVPLLVRPNGSPESFEIVAGRRRYFAAKSLADERGKADPLPCAIMEAGEDADALEASLIENVARLNPDEVSQWETFSRLIREGRTVPEIAGTFGITELQVKRILALGELLPKIREAYRRDEINTETARYLTMASKAQQKDWLALFADPGQYAPRGYQLKQWLFGGQSISTKVALFAIEDYPGLIVSDLFGEESYFADADLFWQKQNEAIAAKRDACLEHGWSEVIVLEPGQHFHSWDHEKTPKKKGGKVFISVSHRGEVECHEGWLSRKEARRARANGEGAEETAAKPSRPELTGPMQNYVDLHRHAAVRFGLLDHPGAALRLMVAHAIAGSGLWQVRREPQRAAHEIVAASLAACKAEAAFAEKRREVVALLGNRMRTAQSLTAMATTSARQASSRGS
;
A
#
# COMPACT_ATOMS: atom_id res chain seq x y z
N MET A 1 -38.64 29.36 25.24
CA MET A 1 -37.90 29.81 24.02
C MET A 1 -38.86 30.30 22.94
N GLN A 2 -38.63 31.51 22.41
CA GLN A 2 -39.45 32.15 21.35
C GLN A 2 -38.71 32.14 20.01
N LEU A 3 -39.37 31.82 18.90
CA LEU A 3 -38.79 31.90 17.55
C LEU A 3 -39.11 33.26 16.90
N ALA A 4 -38.09 33.93 16.35
CA ALA A 4 -38.23 35.21 15.65
C ALA A 4 -37.21 35.35 14.52
N HIS A 5 -37.49 36.21 13.54
CA HIS A 5 -36.51 36.61 12.52
C HIS A 5 -35.86 37.94 12.93
N ILE A 6 -34.56 37.95 13.16
CA ILE A 6 -33.83 39.09 13.72
C ILE A 6 -32.90 39.68 12.64
N PRO A 7 -32.96 41.00 12.38
CA PRO A 7 -32.02 41.71 11.51
C PRO A 7 -30.54 41.49 11.89
N LEU A 8 -29.68 41.43 10.88
CA LEU A 8 -28.27 41.05 11.04
C LEU A 8 -27.45 42.07 11.84
N ASP A 9 -27.85 43.34 11.80
CA ASP A 9 -27.31 44.49 12.54
C ASP A 9 -27.72 44.50 14.03
N ARG A 10 -28.78 43.77 14.38
CA ARG A 10 -29.25 43.59 15.76
C ARG A 10 -28.61 42.38 16.45
N LEU A 11 -27.74 41.65 15.76
CA LEU A 11 -27.10 40.42 16.24
C LEU A 11 -25.61 40.62 16.49
N ASN A 12 -25.17 40.34 17.72
CA ASN A 12 -23.78 40.35 18.14
C ASN A 12 -23.34 38.97 18.60
N ILE A 13 -22.07 38.58 18.44
CA ILE A 13 -21.59 37.30 18.97
C ILE A 13 -21.39 37.42 20.49
N SER A 14 -22.00 36.52 21.26
CA SER A 14 -21.81 36.49 22.72
C SER A 14 -20.40 36.02 23.09
N ALA A 15 -19.85 36.55 24.18
CA ALA A 15 -18.66 36.00 24.83
C ALA A 15 -18.91 34.56 25.35
N LEU A 16 -20.16 34.19 25.60
CA LEU A 16 -20.56 32.84 26.05
C LEU A 16 -20.59 31.81 24.92
N ASN A 17 -20.41 32.23 23.66
CA ASN A 17 -20.35 31.28 22.55
C ASN A 17 -19.11 30.36 22.71
N MET A 18 -19.31 29.04 22.77
CA MET A 18 -18.21 28.08 22.90
C MET A 18 -17.11 28.22 21.84
N ARG A 19 -17.45 28.72 20.66
CA ARG A 19 -16.50 28.96 19.54
C ARG A 19 -16.23 30.44 19.34
N HIS A 20 -16.38 31.25 20.39
CA HIS A 20 -16.01 32.67 20.39
C HIS A 20 -14.52 32.82 20.06
N GLY A 21 -14.19 33.82 19.25
CA GLY A 21 -12.82 34.06 18.82
C GLY A 21 -12.75 35.24 17.85
N LYS A 22 -11.56 35.87 17.80
CA LYS A 22 -11.29 37.04 16.96
C LYS A 22 -11.25 36.73 15.46
N ARG A 23 -10.86 35.51 15.08
CA ARG A 23 -10.74 35.08 13.67
C ARG A 23 -12.11 34.62 13.13
N ALA A 24 -12.43 35.01 11.89
CA ALA A 24 -13.59 34.49 11.19
C ALA A 24 -13.53 32.94 11.12
N PRO A 25 -14.65 32.23 11.30
CA PRO A 25 -14.67 30.77 11.18
C PRO A 25 -14.50 30.34 9.72
N ASP A 26 -14.09 29.08 9.51
CA ASP A 26 -14.19 28.47 8.18
C ASP A 26 -15.65 28.22 7.80
N LEU A 27 -16.03 28.68 6.61
CA LEU A 27 -17.38 28.67 6.05
C LEU A 27 -17.49 27.84 4.77
N SER A 28 -16.40 27.22 4.31
CA SER A 28 -16.30 26.55 3.01
C SER A 28 -17.41 25.50 2.77
N ASP A 29 -17.76 24.75 3.81
CA ASP A 29 -18.81 23.72 3.83
C ASP A 29 -20.24 24.29 3.89
N ILE A 30 -20.49 25.33 4.70
CA ILE A 30 -21.85 25.82 5.00
C ILE A 30 -22.33 26.94 4.06
N LEU A 31 -21.39 27.73 3.52
CA LEU A 31 -21.71 28.88 2.66
C LEU A 31 -22.51 28.48 1.41
N PRO A 32 -22.20 27.39 0.68
CA PRO A 32 -23.01 26.94 -0.45
C PRO A 32 -24.46 26.63 -0.07
N SER A 33 -24.67 25.92 1.04
CA SER A 33 -26.02 25.60 1.54
C SER A 33 -26.81 26.85 1.93
N VAL A 34 -26.19 27.78 2.67
CA VAL A 34 -26.85 29.02 3.09
C VAL A 34 -27.15 29.91 1.87
N ARG A 35 -26.27 29.93 0.87
CA ARG A 35 -26.51 30.65 -0.38
C ARG A 35 -27.74 30.12 -1.12
N ALA A 36 -27.93 28.81 -1.14
CA ALA A 36 -29.00 28.13 -1.85
C ALA A 36 -30.35 28.15 -1.11
N ARG A 37 -30.34 28.02 0.23
CA ARG A 37 -31.57 27.78 1.03
C ARG A 37 -31.78 28.75 2.20
N GLY A 38 -30.85 29.67 2.42
CA GLY A 38 -30.83 30.48 3.63
C GLY A 38 -30.43 29.68 4.87
N VAL A 39 -30.54 30.33 6.03
CA VAL A 39 -30.29 29.68 7.32
C VAL A 39 -31.55 28.92 7.72
N LEU A 40 -31.52 27.59 7.68
CA LEU A 40 -32.68 26.74 8.01
C LEU A 40 -32.81 26.45 9.51
N VAL A 41 -31.69 26.20 10.18
CA VAL A 41 -31.67 25.94 11.63
C VAL A 41 -31.53 27.28 12.35
N PRO A 42 -32.43 27.64 13.28
CA PRO A 42 -32.38 28.90 14.01
C PRO A 42 -31.07 29.09 14.81
N LEU A 43 -30.56 30.32 14.85
CA LEU A 43 -29.49 30.72 15.77
C LEU A 43 -30.02 30.71 17.20
N LEU A 44 -29.20 30.34 18.19
CA LEU A 44 -29.59 30.50 19.59
C LEU A 44 -29.11 31.86 20.07
N VAL A 45 -30.03 32.70 20.54
CA VAL A 45 -29.73 34.07 20.96
C VAL A 45 -30.30 34.38 22.33
N ARG A 46 -29.71 35.35 23.03
CA ARG A 46 -30.22 35.91 24.28
C ARG A 46 -30.37 37.43 24.20
N PRO A 47 -31.25 38.05 24.99
CA PRO A 47 -31.31 39.51 25.11
C PRO A 47 -29.99 40.11 25.62
N ASN A 48 -29.58 41.27 25.11
CA ASN A 48 -28.34 41.96 25.52
C ASN A 48 -28.59 43.24 26.34
N GLY A 49 -29.62 43.25 27.18
CA GLY A 49 -29.98 44.43 27.99
C GLY A 49 -30.60 45.60 27.21
N SER A 50 -30.67 45.53 25.88
CA SER A 50 -31.47 46.44 25.04
C SER A 50 -32.64 45.66 24.40
N PRO A 51 -33.85 46.26 24.28
CA PRO A 51 -35.00 45.61 23.65
C PRO A 51 -34.77 45.20 22.18
N GLU A 52 -33.80 45.84 21.52
CA GLU A 52 -33.56 45.67 20.08
C GLU A 52 -32.30 44.89 19.74
N SER A 53 -31.48 44.49 20.71
CA SER A 53 -30.21 43.80 20.44
C SER A 53 -30.09 42.45 21.14
N PHE A 54 -29.52 41.50 20.41
CA PHE A 54 -29.41 40.11 20.84
C PHE A 54 -27.98 39.62 20.68
N GLU A 55 -27.58 38.73 21.59
CA GLU A 55 -26.29 38.05 21.58
C GLU A 55 -26.43 36.60 21.13
N ILE A 56 -25.64 36.18 20.15
CA ILE A 56 -25.60 34.83 19.60
C ILE A 56 -24.77 33.93 20.51
N VAL A 57 -25.46 33.00 21.16
CA VAL A 57 -24.90 31.96 22.02
C VAL A 57 -24.47 30.74 21.19
N ALA A 58 -25.25 30.36 20.17
CA ALA A 58 -24.92 29.26 19.26
C ALA A 58 -25.28 29.59 17.80
N GLY A 59 -24.51 29.02 16.86
CA GLY A 59 -24.72 29.25 15.43
C GLY A 59 -23.78 30.28 14.77
N ARG A 60 -22.64 30.59 15.41
CA ARG A 60 -21.61 31.52 14.89
C ARG A 60 -21.30 31.34 13.39
N ARG A 61 -21.09 30.11 12.92
CA ARG A 61 -20.80 29.82 11.50
C ARG A 61 -21.95 30.22 10.56
N ARG A 62 -23.21 29.98 10.97
CA ARG A 62 -24.42 30.37 10.21
C ARG A 62 -24.54 31.88 10.11
N TYR A 63 -24.28 32.60 11.21
CA TYR A 63 -24.25 34.06 11.22
C TYR A 63 -23.18 34.60 10.25
N PHE A 64 -21.95 34.09 10.32
CA PHE A 64 -20.87 34.54 9.43
C PHE A 64 -21.12 34.18 7.96
N ALA A 65 -21.73 33.03 7.66
CA ALA A 65 -22.14 32.68 6.29
C ALA A 65 -23.20 33.66 5.76
N ALA A 66 -24.22 33.96 6.55
CA ALA A 66 -25.23 34.95 6.17
C ALA A 66 -24.64 36.36 6.03
N LYS A 67 -23.71 36.75 6.91
CA LYS A 67 -22.99 38.02 6.81
C LYS A 67 -22.17 38.11 5.52
N SER A 68 -21.40 37.08 5.18
CA SER A 68 -20.63 37.01 3.93
C SER A 68 -21.54 37.18 2.71
N LEU A 69 -22.72 36.55 2.71
CA LEU A 69 -23.69 36.71 1.63
C LEU A 69 -24.33 38.09 1.59
N ALA A 70 -24.56 38.71 2.75
CA ALA A 70 -25.06 40.08 2.83
C ALA A 70 -24.05 41.07 2.27
N ASP A 71 -22.77 40.89 2.60
CA ASP A 71 -21.65 41.69 2.07
C ASP A 71 -21.52 41.49 0.54
N GLU A 72 -21.66 40.25 0.04
CA GLU A 72 -21.64 39.94 -1.41
C GLU A 72 -22.82 40.56 -2.17
N ARG A 73 -24.03 40.55 -1.58
CA ARG A 73 -25.29 40.97 -2.24
C ARG A 73 -25.65 42.43 -2.00
N GLY A 74 -24.99 43.09 -1.04
CA GLY A 74 -25.35 44.44 -0.56
C GLY A 74 -26.69 44.50 0.19
N LYS A 75 -27.25 43.35 0.60
CA LYS A 75 -28.53 43.26 1.31
C LYS A 75 -28.49 42.15 2.36
N ALA A 76 -28.89 42.48 3.58
CA ALA A 76 -29.01 41.53 4.68
C ALA A 76 -30.47 41.10 4.89
N ASP A 77 -30.72 39.80 4.83
CA ASP A 77 -32.02 39.22 5.20
C ASP A 77 -32.03 38.89 6.71
N PRO A 78 -33.16 39.09 7.42
CA PRO A 78 -33.31 38.67 8.82
C PRO A 78 -33.06 37.17 9.02
N LEU A 79 -32.42 36.81 10.13
CA LEU A 79 -32.06 35.41 10.43
C LEU A 79 -33.04 34.78 11.42
N PRO A 80 -33.45 33.50 11.22
CA PRO A 80 -34.26 32.81 12.21
C PRO A 80 -33.44 32.58 13.47
N CYS A 81 -34.02 32.95 14.61
CA CYS A 81 -33.41 32.91 15.93
C CYS A 81 -34.38 32.30 16.94
N ALA A 82 -33.86 31.45 17.82
CA ALA A 82 -34.50 31.02 19.05
C ALA A 82 -34.00 31.90 20.19
N ILE A 83 -34.89 32.71 20.76
CA ILE A 83 -34.62 33.63 21.85
C ILE A 83 -34.78 32.88 23.17
N MET A 84 -33.70 32.86 23.97
CA MET A 84 -33.67 32.35 25.33
C MET A 84 -34.45 33.26 26.29
N GLU A 85 -35.14 32.67 27.26
CA GLU A 85 -35.83 33.43 28.30
C GLU A 85 -34.83 33.93 29.34
N ALA A 86 -35.08 35.11 29.91
CA ALA A 86 -34.18 35.73 30.86
C ALA A 86 -34.11 34.91 32.16
N GLY A 87 -32.93 34.42 32.52
CA GLY A 87 -32.69 33.67 33.76
C GLY A 87 -32.49 32.16 33.61
N GLU A 88 -32.61 31.61 32.39
CA GLU A 88 -32.35 30.18 32.08
C GLU A 88 -30.98 29.97 31.39
N ASP A 89 -30.01 30.86 31.65
CA ASP A 89 -28.77 30.98 30.86
C ASP A 89 -27.86 29.74 30.91
N ALA A 90 -27.84 28.97 32.01
CA ALA A 90 -26.95 27.83 32.17
C ALA A 90 -27.56 26.52 31.66
N ASP A 91 -28.74 26.15 32.15
CA ASP A 91 -29.36 24.85 31.87
C ASP A 91 -29.81 24.71 30.39
N ALA A 92 -30.38 25.77 29.81
CA ALA A 92 -30.79 25.75 28.40
C ALA A 92 -29.59 25.76 27.44
N LEU A 93 -28.48 26.37 27.86
CA LEU A 93 -27.22 26.43 27.11
C LEU A 93 -26.50 25.08 27.18
N GLU A 94 -26.45 24.46 28.36
CA GLU A 94 -25.92 23.11 28.56
C GLU A 94 -26.74 22.07 27.78
N ALA A 95 -28.08 22.09 27.86
CA ALA A 95 -28.94 21.17 27.11
C ALA A 95 -28.77 21.32 25.58
N SER A 96 -28.68 22.55 25.07
CA SER A 96 -28.47 22.83 23.64
C SER A 96 -27.08 22.40 23.16
N LEU A 97 -26.05 22.57 24.00
CA LEU A 97 -24.70 22.10 23.71
C LEU A 97 -24.62 20.58 23.72
N ILE A 98 -25.22 19.93 24.72
CA ILE A 98 -25.29 18.47 24.82
C ILE A 98 -26.02 17.90 23.59
N GLU A 99 -27.16 18.47 23.18
CA GLU A 99 -27.89 18.02 21.98
C GLU A 99 -27.04 18.16 20.70
N ASN A 100 -26.34 19.27 20.53
CA ASN A 100 -25.49 19.49 19.37
C ASN A 100 -24.22 18.62 19.37
N VAL A 101 -23.64 18.34 20.54
CA VAL A 101 -22.44 17.48 20.69
C VAL A 101 -22.81 16.00 20.57
N ALA A 102 -23.98 15.59 21.07
CA ALA A 102 -24.48 14.23 20.96
C ALA A 102 -24.98 13.87 19.55
N ARG A 103 -25.03 14.84 18.63
CA ARG A 103 -25.43 14.59 17.24
C ARG A 103 -24.34 13.82 16.51
N LEU A 104 -24.57 12.52 16.35
CA LEU A 104 -23.79 11.68 15.45
C LEU A 104 -24.14 12.04 14.01
N ASN A 105 -23.12 12.15 13.15
CA ASN A 105 -23.35 12.23 11.72
C ASN A 105 -24.05 10.93 11.26
N PRO A 106 -24.98 11.02 10.29
CA PRO A 106 -25.61 9.82 9.74
C PRO A 106 -24.53 8.89 9.17
N ASP A 107 -24.70 7.58 9.34
CA ASP A 107 -23.82 6.58 8.73
C ASP A 107 -23.91 6.65 7.19
N GLU A 108 -22.89 6.11 6.50
CA GLU A 108 -22.82 6.18 5.03
C GLU A 108 -23.99 5.46 4.34
N VAL A 109 -24.60 4.43 4.94
CA VAL A 109 -25.76 3.73 4.36
C VAL A 109 -27.01 4.60 4.47
N SER A 110 -27.22 5.28 5.59
CA SER A 110 -28.31 6.28 5.74
C SER A 110 -28.13 7.47 4.80
N GLN A 111 -26.90 7.92 4.58
CA GLN A 111 -26.59 8.93 3.58
C GLN A 111 -26.91 8.43 2.17
N TRP A 112 -26.55 7.17 1.84
CA TRP A 112 -26.88 6.54 0.57
C TRP A 112 -28.39 6.47 0.33
N GLU A 113 -29.19 6.09 1.31
CA GLU A 113 -30.66 6.06 1.21
C GLU A 113 -31.22 7.44 0.88
N THR A 114 -30.74 8.46 1.60
CA THR A 114 -31.13 9.85 1.43
C THR A 114 -30.74 10.38 0.04
N PHE A 115 -29.49 10.21 -0.36
CA PHE A 115 -29.00 10.70 -1.65
C PHE A 115 -29.68 9.97 -2.81
N SER A 116 -29.86 8.65 -2.71
CA SER A 116 -30.60 7.86 -3.71
C SER A 116 -32.03 8.35 -3.87
N ARG A 117 -32.70 8.74 -2.77
CA ARG A 117 -34.04 9.34 -2.85
C ARG A 117 -34.02 10.70 -3.53
N LEU A 118 -33.06 11.57 -3.19
CA LEU A 118 -32.93 12.89 -3.81
C LEU A 118 -32.66 12.80 -5.32
N ILE A 119 -31.84 11.84 -5.76
CA ILE A 119 -31.61 11.57 -7.20
C ILE A 119 -32.93 11.15 -7.88
N ARG A 120 -33.73 10.26 -7.26
CA ARG A 120 -35.04 9.86 -7.79
C ARG A 120 -36.03 11.02 -7.87
N GLU A 121 -35.92 11.99 -6.96
CA GLU A 121 -36.71 13.23 -6.96
C GLU A 121 -36.16 14.29 -7.94
N GLY A 122 -35.16 13.93 -8.77
CA GLY A 122 -34.65 14.75 -9.87
C GLY A 122 -33.46 15.64 -9.52
N ARG A 123 -32.86 15.49 -8.33
CA ARG A 123 -31.62 16.22 -7.98
C ARG A 123 -30.42 15.63 -8.69
N THR A 124 -29.47 16.48 -9.02
CA THR A 124 -28.18 16.11 -9.59
C THR A 124 -27.11 15.98 -8.50
N VAL A 125 -26.03 15.27 -8.80
CA VAL A 125 -24.88 15.13 -7.88
C VAL A 125 -24.29 16.50 -7.45
N PRO A 126 -24.07 17.48 -8.36
CA PRO A 126 -23.62 18.81 -7.96
C PRO A 126 -24.57 19.53 -7.00
N GLU A 127 -25.88 19.41 -7.19
CA GLU A 127 -26.88 20.03 -6.30
C GLU A 127 -26.88 19.40 -4.91
N ILE A 128 -26.72 18.08 -4.81
CA ILE A 128 -26.59 17.37 -3.53
C ILE A 128 -25.30 17.80 -2.84
N ALA A 129 -24.17 17.79 -3.56
CA ALA A 129 -22.88 18.22 -3.03
C ALA A 129 -22.95 19.63 -2.43
N GLY A 130 -23.49 20.59 -3.19
CA GLY A 130 -23.68 21.96 -2.73
C GLY A 130 -24.67 22.11 -1.56
N THR A 131 -25.71 21.29 -1.51
CA THR A 131 -26.68 21.29 -0.40
C THR A 131 -26.05 20.80 0.90
N PHE A 132 -25.28 19.71 0.84
CA PHE A 132 -24.75 19.05 2.04
C PHE A 132 -23.34 19.53 2.42
N GLY A 133 -22.73 20.43 1.64
CA GLY A 133 -21.40 20.97 1.94
C GLY A 133 -20.29 19.92 1.77
N ILE A 134 -20.49 18.95 0.88
CA ILE A 134 -19.54 17.87 0.58
C ILE A 134 -19.16 17.92 -0.90
N THR A 135 -18.07 17.25 -1.25
CA THR A 135 -17.62 17.21 -2.65
C THR A 135 -18.52 16.31 -3.51
N GLU A 136 -18.62 16.59 -4.81
CA GLU A 136 -19.31 15.69 -5.76
C GLU A 136 -18.76 14.27 -5.73
N LEU A 137 -17.44 14.15 -5.54
CA LEU A 137 -16.78 12.86 -5.35
C LEU A 137 -17.34 12.13 -4.12
N GLN A 138 -17.47 12.80 -2.97
CA GLN A 138 -18.07 12.18 -1.78
C GLN A 138 -19.51 11.71 -2.03
N VAL A 139 -20.34 12.50 -2.73
CA VAL A 139 -21.71 12.10 -3.10
C VAL A 139 -21.70 10.83 -3.96
N LYS A 140 -20.87 10.80 -5.02
CA LYS A 140 -20.74 9.63 -5.91
C LYS A 140 -20.31 8.38 -5.15
N ARG A 141 -19.35 8.53 -4.21
CA ARG A 141 -18.85 7.43 -3.37
C ARG A 141 -19.94 6.84 -2.49
N ILE A 142 -20.76 7.68 -1.89
CA ILE A 142 -21.90 7.24 -1.07
C ILE A 142 -22.95 6.55 -1.95
N LEU A 143 -23.27 7.13 -3.11
CA LEU A 143 -24.22 6.52 -4.07
C LEU A 143 -23.78 5.13 -4.56
N ALA A 144 -22.47 4.91 -4.71
CA ALA A 144 -21.90 3.63 -5.13
C ALA A 144 -22.18 2.47 -4.16
N LEU A 145 -22.51 2.75 -2.89
CA LEU A 145 -22.97 1.70 -1.96
C LEU A 145 -24.22 0.97 -2.49
N GLY A 146 -25.00 1.60 -3.37
CA GLY A 146 -26.13 0.98 -4.05
C GLY A 146 -25.77 -0.25 -4.88
N GLU A 147 -24.50 -0.39 -5.27
CA GLU A 147 -24.01 -1.57 -5.99
C GLU A 147 -23.79 -2.80 -5.11
N LEU A 148 -23.89 -2.65 -3.80
CA LEU A 148 -23.76 -3.77 -2.86
C LEU A 148 -25.08 -4.51 -2.68
N LEU A 149 -25.00 -5.84 -2.64
CA LEU A 149 -26.12 -6.68 -2.24
C LEU A 149 -26.65 -6.25 -0.86
N PRO A 150 -27.98 -6.33 -0.61
CA PRO A 150 -28.57 -5.85 0.64
C PRO A 150 -27.91 -6.38 1.91
N LYS A 151 -27.51 -7.66 1.93
CA LYS A 151 -26.82 -8.28 3.07
C LYS A 151 -25.43 -7.68 3.32
N ILE A 152 -24.69 -7.29 2.28
CA ILE A 152 -23.37 -6.65 2.42
C ILE A 152 -23.54 -5.24 2.99
N ARG A 153 -24.53 -4.48 2.51
CA ARG A 153 -24.83 -3.15 3.06
C ARG A 153 -25.24 -3.22 4.52
N GLU A 154 -26.03 -4.21 4.90
CA GLU A 154 -26.45 -4.40 6.28
C GLU A 154 -25.26 -4.81 7.18
N ALA A 155 -24.38 -5.69 6.71
CA ALA A 155 -23.13 -6.01 7.40
C ALA A 155 -22.24 -4.77 7.59
N TYR A 156 -22.19 -3.89 6.58
CA TYR A 156 -21.47 -2.62 6.69
C TYR A 156 -22.12 -1.67 7.71
N ARG A 157 -23.45 -1.53 7.68
CA ARG A 157 -24.21 -0.71 8.65
C ARG A 157 -24.00 -1.17 10.10
N ARG A 158 -23.81 -2.47 10.32
CA ARG A 158 -23.54 -3.06 11.64
C ARG A 158 -22.06 -3.05 12.04
N ASP A 159 -21.22 -2.38 11.25
CA ASP A 159 -19.76 -2.35 11.44
C ASP A 159 -19.09 -3.74 11.45
N GLU A 160 -19.74 -4.77 10.88
CA GLU A 160 -19.17 -6.12 10.78
C GLU A 160 -18.05 -6.18 9.71
N ILE A 161 -18.11 -5.25 8.75
CA ILE A 161 -17.06 -4.96 7.76
C ILE A 161 -16.69 -3.49 7.78
N ASN A 162 -15.43 -3.19 7.44
CA ASN A 162 -14.95 -1.82 7.37
C ASN A 162 -15.23 -1.18 6.00
N THR A 163 -15.06 0.14 5.94
CA THR A 163 -15.26 0.95 4.73
C THR A 163 -14.43 0.48 3.54
N GLU A 164 -13.18 0.06 3.75
CA GLU A 164 -12.31 -0.45 2.68
C GLU A 164 -12.90 -1.71 2.02
N THR A 165 -13.38 -2.65 2.83
CA THR A 165 -14.02 -3.88 2.35
C THR A 165 -15.30 -3.57 1.58
N ALA A 166 -16.15 -2.69 2.11
CA ALA A 166 -17.37 -2.25 1.42
C ALA A 166 -17.05 -1.63 0.06
N ARG A 167 -16.03 -0.76 -0.03
CA ARG A 167 -15.58 -0.14 -1.29
C ARG A 167 -15.01 -1.14 -2.29
N TYR A 168 -14.27 -2.15 -1.84
CA TYR A 168 -13.83 -3.20 -2.77
C TYR A 168 -14.99 -4.05 -3.28
N LEU A 169 -16.01 -4.31 -2.45
CA LEU A 169 -17.18 -5.07 -2.87
C LEU A 169 -18.07 -4.31 -3.86
N THR A 170 -18.04 -2.97 -3.92
CA THR A 170 -18.79 -2.24 -4.97
C THR A 170 -18.19 -2.43 -6.37
N MET A 171 -16.90 -2.79 -6.44
CA MET A 171 -16.22 -3.16 -7.69
C MET A 171 -16.45 -4.63 -8.07
N ALA A 172 -16.91 -5.45 -7.14
CA ALA A 172 -17.17 -6.86 -7.38
C ALA A 172 -18.46 -7.05 -8.19
N SER A 173 -18.42 -7.98 -9.14
CA SER A 173 -19.64 -8.42 -9.84
C SER A 173 -20.67 -8.99 -8.84
N LYS A 174 -21.96 -8.99 -9.20
CA LYS A 174 -22.99 -9.56 -8.31
C LYS A 174 -22.75 -11.05 -8.01
N ALA A 175 -22.08 -11.79 -8.90
CA ALA A 175 -21.67 -13.17 -8.65
C ALA A 175 -20.59 -13.24 -7.56
N GLN A 176 -19.50 -12.49 -7.71
CA GLN A 176 -18.44 -12.41 -6.70
C GLN A 176 -18.96 -11.90 -5.34
N GLN A 177 -19.90 -10.96 -5.31
CA GLN A 177 -20.54 -10.54 -4.06
C GLN A 177 -21.33 -11.66 -3.39
N LYS A 178 -21.99 -12.55 -4.16
CA LYS A 178 -22.66 -13.74 -3.61
C LYS A 178 -21.65 -14.75 -3.05
N ASP A 179 -20.57 -14.98 -3.77
CA ASP A 179 -19.51 -15.90 -3.34
C ASP A 179 -18.84 -15.39 -2.06
N TRP A 180 -18.53 -14.09 -2.01
CA TRP A 180 -18.00 -13.44 -0.81
C TRP A 180 -18.98 -13.54 0.37
N LEU A 181 -20.29 -13.33 0.13
CA LEU A 181 -21.32 -13.50 1.16
C LEU A 181 -21.42 -14.95 1.66
N ALA A 182 -21.23 -15.94 0.79
CA ALA A 182 -21.22 -17.35 1.19
C ALA A 182 -20.05 -17.64 2.14
N LEU A 183 -18.85 -17.11 1.84
CA LEU A 183 -17.70 -17.17 2.74
C LEU A 183 -17.95 -16.42 4.05
N PHE A 184 -18.60 -15.27 3.99
CA PHE A 184 -18.87 -14.44 5.17
C PHE A 184 -19.92 -15.05 6.10
N ALA A 185 -20.87 -15.81 5.56
CA ALA A 185 -21.92 -16.47 6.33
C ALA A 185 -21.49 -17.79 6.96
N ASP A 186 -20.37 -18.39 6.52
CA ASP A 186 -19.85 -19.66 7.04
C ASP A 186 -18.79 -19.40 8.15
N PRO A 187 -19.07 -19.72 9.42
CA PRO A 187 -18.11 -19.53 10.52
C PRO A 187 -16.82 -20.35 10.39
N GLY A 188 -16.82 -21.41 9.58
CA GLY A 188 -15.65 -22.25 9.32
C GLY A 188 -14.74 -21.72 8.23
N GLN A 189 -15.15 -20.65 7.52
CA GLN A 189 -14.40 -20.06 6.43
C GLN A 189 -14.02 -18.61 6.73
N TYR A 190 -12.98 -18.14 6.04
CA TYR A 190 -12.54 -16.75 6.13
C TYR A 190 -12.96 -16.00 4.87
N ALA A 191 -13.86 -15.03 5.02
CA ALA A 191 -14.16 -14.08 3.95
C ALA A 191 -13.02 -13.07 3.81
N PRO A 192 -12.40 -12.91 2.63
CA PRO A 192 -11.29 -12.00 2.44
C PRO A 192 -11.73 -10.54 2.65
N ARG A 193 -10.86 -9.71 3.27
CA ARG A 193 -11.14 -8.30 3.59
C ARG A 193 -9.98 -7.40 3.16
N GLY A 194 -10.23 -6.10 3.04
CA GLY A 194 -9.20 -5.10 2.68
C GLY A 194 -8.35 -5.52 1.46
N TYR A 195 -7.02 -5.44 1.58
CA TYR A 195 -6.11 -5.83 0.50
C TYR A 195 -6.26 -7.28 0.01
N GLN A 196 -6.58 -8.24 0.89
CA GLN A 196 -6.79 -9.64 0.49
C GLN A 196 -8.05 -9.80 -0.35
N LEU A 197 -9.09 -9.01 -0.07
CA LEU A 197 -10.28 -8.97 -0.92
C LEU A 197 -9.94 -8.44 -2.30
N LYS A 198 -9.11 -7.39 -2.39
CA LYS A 198 -8.63 -6.89 -3.67
C LYS A 198 -7.94 -8.00 -4.47
N GLN A 199 -7.01 -8.74 -3.86
CA GLN A 199 -6.35 -9.85 -4.55
C GLN A 199 -7.34 -10.95 -4.97
N TRP A 200 -8.27 -11.31 -4.10
CA TRP A 200 -9.28 -12.33 -4.39
C TRP A 200 -10.20 -11.93 -5.56
N LEU A 201 -10.61 -10.67 -5.63
CA LEU A 201 -11.45 -10.14 -6.72
C LEU A 201 -10.76 -10.14 -8.08
N PHE A 202 -9.43 -9.96 -8.11
CA PHE A 202 -8.63 -9.87 -9.33
C PHE A 202 -7.75 -11.11 -9.59
N GLY A 203 -8.10 -12.27 -9.02
CA GLY A 203 -7.40 -13.54 -9.31
C GLY A 203 -5.93 -13.57 -8.88
N GLY A 204 -5.55 -12.79 -7.87
CA GLY A 204 -4.19 -12.76 -7.29
C GLY A 204 -3.36 -11.53 -7.65
N GLN A 205 -3.66 -10.82 -8.75
CA GLN A 205 -2.99 -9.57 -9.11
C GLN A 205 -3.95 -8.53 -9.67
N SER A 206 -3.99 -7.35 -9.05
CA SER A 206 -4.69 -6.19 -9.61
C SER A 206 -3.79 -5.49 -10.63
N ILE A 207 -4.07 -5.66 -11.93
CA ILE A 207 -3.31 -5.06 -13.03
C ILE A 207 -4.01 -3.78 -13.47
N SER A 208 -3.30 -2.65 -13.39
CA SER A 208 -3.84 -1.33 -13.76
C SER A 208 -3.91 -1.17 -15.28
N THR A 209 -4.96 -0.54 -15.80
CA THR A 209 -5.08 -0.21 -17.23
C THR A 209 -3.97 0.70 -17.73
N LYS A 210 -3.33 1.47 -16.84
CA LYS A 210 -2.22 2.36 -17.18
C LYS A 210 -0.96 1.65 -17.68
N VAL A 211 -0.82 0.35 -17.40
CA VAL A 211 0.35 -0.44 -17.81
C VAL A 211 0.13 -1.13 -19.17
N ALA A 212 -1.08 -1.06 -19.73
CA ALA A 212 -1.40 -1.69 -21.00
C ALA A 212 -0.61 -1.06 -22.14
N LEU A 213 0.04 -1.91 -22.95
CA LEU A 213 0.76 -1.50 -24.15
C LEU A 213 -0.18 -1.41 -25.37
N PHE A 214 -1.37 -2.00 -25.26
CA PHE A 214 -2.42 -2.00 -26.27
C PHE A 214 -3.49 -0.93 -25.98
N ALA A 215 -4.26 -0.55 -27.02
CA ALA A 215 -5.39 0.36 -26.88
C ALA A 215 -6.49 -0.29 -26.02
N ILE A 216 -6.98 0.44 -25.03
CA ILE A 216 -7.97 -0.08 -24.07
C ILE A 216 -9.28 -0.45 -24.78
N GLU A 217 -9.59 0.24 -25.88
CA GLU A 217 -10.76 0.05 -26.73
C GLU A 217 -10.75 -1.31 -27.44
N ASP A 218 -9.57 -1.89 -27.66
CA ASP A 218 -9.40 -3.19 -28.31
C ASP A 218 -9.47 -4.36 -27.30
N TYR A 219 -9.65 -4.06 -26.00
CA TYR A 219 -9.74 -5.07 -24.96
C TYR A 219 -11.15 -5.67 -24.88
N PRO A 220 -11.35 -6.97 -25.16
CA PRO A 220 -12.67 -7.58 -25.18
C PRO A 220 -13.20 -7.95 -23.78
N GLY A 221 -12.35 -7.88 -22.76
CA GLY A 221 -12.69 -8.26 -21.39
C GLY A 221 -13.30 -7.13 -20.56
N LEU A 222 -13.76 -7.47 -19.36
CA LEU A 222 -14.30 -6.48 -18.43
C LEU A 222 -13.17 -5.66 -17.79
N ILE A 223 -13.35 -4.34 -17.76
CA ILE A 223 -12.52 -3.42 -16.99
C ILE A 223 -13.33 -2.95 -15.79
N VAL A 224 -12.73 -3.11 -14.61
CA VAL A 224 -13.30 -2.69 -13.34
C VAL A 224 -12.65 -1.37 -12.96
N SER A 225 -13.41 -0.30 -13.10
CA SER A 225 -12.96 1.02 -12.65
C SER A 225 -13.12 1.15 -11.14
N ASP A 226 -12.09 1.66 -10.48
CA ASP A 226 -12.21 2.13 -9.11
C ASP A 226 -13.15 3.33 -9.10
N LEU A 227 -14.39 3.11 -8.65
CA LEU A 227 -15.40 4.17 -8.49
C LEU A 227 -14.93 5.28 -7.53
N PHE A 228 -13.81 5.08 -6.83
CA PHE A 228 -13.27 5.95 -5.80
C PHE A 228 -11.90 6.57 -6.18
N GLY A 229 -11.34 6.25 -7.36
CA GLY A 229 -10.02 6.70 -7.82
C GLY A 229 -9.94 6.92 -9.34
N GLU A 230 -8.74 7.22 -9.85
CA GLU A 230 -8.45 7.29 -11.30
C GLU A 230 -7.88 5.96 -11.83
N GLU A 231 -7.88 4.93 -10.99
CA GLU A 231 -7.36 3.63 -11.35
C GLU A 231 -8.48 2.78 -11.94
N SER A 232 -8.19 2.10 -13.03
CA SER A 232 -9.03 1.04 -13.56
C SER A 232 -8.19 -0.21 -13.66
N TYR A 233 -8.82 -1.35 -13.47
CA TYR A 233 -8.14 -2.64 -13.41
C TYR A 233 -8.76 -3.62 -14.40
N PHE A 234 -7.93 -4.50 -14.95
CA PHE A 234 -8.42 -5.62 -15.74
C PHE A 234 -9.05 -6.67 -14.81
N ALA A 235 -10.27 -7.11 -15.13
CA ALA A 235 -10.95 -8.16 -14.36
C ALA A 235 -10.33 -9.54 -14.57
N ASP A 236 -9.73 -9.75 -15.74
CA ASP A 236 -9.14 -11.02 -16.18
C ASP A 236 -7.65 -10.81 -16.43
N ALA A 237 -6.83 -11.35 -15.53
CA ALA A 237 -5.37 -11.24 -15.62
C ALA A 237 -4.80 -12.05 -16.79
N ASP A 238 -5.38 -13.21 -17.10
CA ASP A 238 -4.89 -14.09 -18.17
C ASP A 238 -5.15 -13.47 -19.53
N LEU A 239 -6.36 -12.93 -19.74
CA LEU A 239 -6.71 -12.20 -20.95
C LEU A 239 -5.88 -10.92 -21.12
N PHE A 240 -5.61 -10.19 -20.03
CA PHE A 240 -4.66 -9.08 -20.05
C PHE A 240 -3.28 -9.54 -20.55
N TRP A 241 -2.72 -10.60 -19.96
CA TRP A 241 -1.38 -11.08 -20.33
C TRP A 241 -1.32 -11.58 -21.76
N GLN A 242 -2.39 -12.20 -22.27
CA GLN A 242 -2.49 -12.55 -23.69
C GLN A 242 -2.35 -11.31 -24.58
N LYS A 243 -3.15 -10.26 -24.33
CA LYS A 243 -3.12 -9.02 -25.11
C LYS A 243 -1.82 -8.23 -24.94
N GLN A 244 -1.26 -8.23 -23.74
CA GLN A 244 0.02 -7.58 -23.46
C GLN A 244 1.16 -8.26 -24.21
N ASN A 245 1.19 -9.60 -24.26
CA ASN A 245 2.20 -10.35 -25.00
C ASN A 245 2.05 -10.19 -26.52
N GLU A 246 0.82 -10.13 -27.05
CA GLU A 246 0.56 -9.78 -28.45
C GLU A 246 1.14 -8.39 -28.79
N ALA A 247 0.91 -7.39 -27.92
CA ALA A 247 1.44 -6.04 -28.10
C ALA A 247 2.97 -5.97 -27.96
N ILE A 248 3.57 -6.71 -27.03
CA ILE A 248 5.04 -6.81 -26.88
C ILE A 248 5.67 -7.43 -28.13
N ALA A 249 5.07 -8.48 -28.69
CA ALA A 249 5.53 -9.09 -29.92
C ALA A 249 5.46 -8.11 -31.10
N ALA A 250 4.35 -7.38 -31.26
CA ALA A 250 4.22 -6.34 -32.27
C ALA A 250 5.27 -5.23 -32.11
N LYS A 251 5.55 -4.81 -30.86
CA LYS A 251 6.58 -3.80 -30.57
C LYS A 251 7.98 -4.31 -30.88
N ARG A 252 8.28 -5.57 -30.56
CA ARG A 252 9.53 -6.24 -30.94
C ARG A 252 9.72 -6.21 -32.46
N ASP A 253 8.70 -6.61 -33.20
CA ASP A 253 8.77 -6.70 -34.65
C ASP A 253 8.91 -5.30 -35.28
N ALA A 254 8.20 -4.30 -34.75
CA ALA A 254 8.39 -2.90 -35.14
C ALA A 254 9.85 -2.43 -34.91
N CYS A 255 10.48 -2.77 -33.78
CA CYS A 255 11.90 -2.44 -33.57
C CYS A 255 12.81 -3.11 -34.62
N LEU A 256 12.55 -4.36 -35.01
CA LEU A 256 13.31 -5.04 -36.07
C LEU A 256 13.12 -4.36 -37.44
N GLU A 257 11.90 -3.96 -37.79
CA GLU A 257 11.60 -3.20 -39.01
C GLU A 257 12.27 -1.83 -39.03
N HIS A 258 12.35 -1.17 -37.86
CA HIS A 258 13.13 0.03 -37.67
C HIS A 258 14.64 -0.22 -37.74
N GLY A 259 15.10 -1.43 -38.08
CA GLY A 259 16.45 -1.84 -38.45
C GLY A 259 17.37 -2.17 -37.28
N TRP A 260 16.83 -2.38 -36.08
CA TRP A 260 17.63 -2.84 -34.94
C TRP A 260 18.17 -4.24 -35.20
N SER A 261 19.42 -4.49 -34.80
CA SER A 261 20.12 -5.73 -35.14
C SER A 261 19.52 -6.97 -34.45
N GLU A 262 19.04 -6.80 -33.22
CA GLU A 262 18.38 -7.83 -32.43
C GLU A 262 17.52 -7.15 -31.36
N VAL A 263 16.42 -7.81 -30.99
CA VAL A 263 15.51 -7.38 -29.93
C VAL A 263 15.29 -8.54 -28.98
N ILE A 264 15.63 -8.35 -27.70
CA ILE A 264 15.57 -9.37 -26.65
C ILE A 264 14.45 -8.99 -25.68
N VAL A 265 13.43 -9.84 -25.56
CA VAL A 265 12.41 -9.72 -24.52
C VAL A 265 12.90 -10.49 -23.30
N LEU A 266 13.07 -9.79 -22.17
CA LEU A 266 13.50 -10.39 -20.91
C LEU A 266 12.36 -11.20 -20.27
N GLU A 267 12.70 -12.13 -19.40
CA GLU A 267 11.69 -12.89 -18.65
C GLU A 267 10.86 -11.95 -17.75
N PRO A 268 9.56 -12.23 -17.53
CA PRO A 268 8.74 -11.42 -16.64
C PRO A 268 9.35 -11.30 -15.24
N GLY A 269 9.56 -10.06 -14.78
CA GLY A 269 10.21 -9.74 -13.51
C GLY A 269 11.73 -9.57 -13.57
N GLN A 270 12.37 -9.92 -14.69
CA GLN A 270 13.79 -9.69 -14.88
C GLN A 270 14.06 -8.21 -15.17
N HIS A 271 14.88 -7.58 -14.32
CA HIS A 271 15.25 -6.17 -14.49
C HIS A 271 16.38 -6.00 -15.50
N PHE A 272 16.31 -4.96 -16.34
CA PHE A 272 17.42 -4.57 -17.20
C PHE A 272 18.49 -3.82 -16.40
N HIS A 273 19.61 -4.48 -16.11
CA HIS A 273 20.72 -3.87 -15.39
C HIS A 273 21.64 -3.12 -16.35
N SER A 274 21.43 -1.80 -16.46
CA SER A 274 22.19 -0.94 -17.39
C SER A 274 23.69 -0.98 -17.16
N TRP A 275 24.16 -1.25 -15.93
CA TRP A 275 25.58 -1.37 -15.62
C TRP A 275 26.25 -2.60 -16.24
N ASP A 276 25.52 -3.67 -16.54
CA ASP A 276 26.05 -4.86 -17.23
C ASP A 276 26.14 -4.69 -18.76
N HIS A 277 25.69 -3.53 -19.24
CA HIS A 277 25.57 -3.21 -20.66
C HIS A 277 26.39 -1.96 -21.00
N GLU A 278 26.63 -1.78 -22.29
CA GLU A 278 27.30 -0.61 -22.85
C GLU A 278 26.44 0.01 -23.95
N LYS A 279 26.25 1.34 -23.88
CA LYS A 279 25.49 2.08 -24.89
C LYS A 279 26.19 1.97 -26.24
N THR A 280 25.50 1.37 -27.19
CA THR A 280 26.00 1.10 -28.53
C THR A 280 24.96 1.56 -29.55
N PRO A 281 25.29 2.54 -30.42
CA PRO A 281 24.38 2.98 -31.47
C PRO A 281 23.97 1.83 -32.39
N LYS A 282 22.78 1.93 -32.98
CA LYS A 282 22.25 0.99 -33.98
C LYS A 282 23.26 0.61 -35.07
N LYS A 283 24.01 1.60 -35.60
CA LYS A 283 25.05 1.39 -36.64
C LYS A 283 26.22 0.50 -36.21
N LYS A 284 26.46 0.36 -34.91
CA LYS A 284 27.53 -0.46 -34.32
C LYS A 284 27.01 -1.79 -33.75
N GLY A 285 25.82 -2.22 -34.17
CA GLY A 285 25.21 -3.47 -33.72
C GLY A 285 24.53 -3.38 -32.35
N GLY A 286 24.09 -2.19 -31.94
CA GLY A 286 23.25 -2.05 -30.74
C GLY A 286 21.96 -2.88 -30.85
N LYS A 287 21.53 -3.44 -29.72
CA LYS A 287 20.31 -4.23 -29.56
C LYS A 287 19.28 -3.47 -28.75
N VAL A 288 18.03 -3.94 -28.77
CA VAL A 288 16.96 -3.45 -27.91
C VAL A 288 16.62 -4.51 -26.89
N PHE A 289 16.49 -4.13 -25.62
CA PHE A 289 16.01 -5.01 -24.56
C PHE A 289 14.63 -4.53 -24.11
N ILE A 290 13.66 -5.43 -24.07
CA ILE A 290 12.32 -5.15 -23.56
C ILE A 290 12.19 -5.84 -22.21
N SER A 291 12.07 -5.05 -21.14
CA SER A 291 11.84 -5.55 -19.78
C SER A 291 10.36 -5.48 -19.43
N VAL A 292 9.83 -6.54 -18.83
CA VAL A 292 8.42 -6.66 -18.45
C VAL A 292 8.35 -6.90 -16.94
N SER A 293 7.68 -6.02 -16.19
CA SER A 293 7.50 -6.19 -14.75
C SER A 293 6.40 -7.21 -14.43
N HIS A 294 6.39 -7.78 -13.22
CA HIS A 294 5.29 -8.66 -12.79
C HIS A 294 3.93 -7.97 -12.74
N ARG A 295 3.88 -6.64 -12.80
CA ARG A 295 2.63 -5.84 -12.84
C ARG A 295 2.20 -5.47 -14.26
N GLY A 296 2.92 -5.96 -15.27
CA GLY A 296 2.62 -5.72 -16.68
C GLY A 296 3.27 -4.47 -17.26
N GLU A 297 4.07 -3.72 -16.51
CA GLU A 297 4.78 -2.54 -17.05
C GLU A 297 5.85 -2.99 -18.04
N VAL A 298 5.93 -2.30 -19.19
CA VAL A 298 6.87 -2.64 -20.27
C VAL A 298 7.77 -1.45 -20.55
N GLU A 299 9.08 -1.66 -20.47
CA GLU A 299 10.09 -0.66 -20.82
C GLU A 299 10.97 -1.16 -21.96
N CYS A 300 11.34 -0.25 -22.87
CA CYS A 300 12.22 -0.54 -24.00
C CYS A 300 13.56 0.18 -23.83
N HIS A 301 14.63 -0.59 -23.78
CA HIS A 301 16.00 -0.12 -23.62
C HIS A 301 16.72 -0.25 -24.95
N GLU A 302 16.77 0.83 -25.72
CA GLU A 302 17.33 0.85 -27.07
C GLU A 302 18.83 1.16 -27.08
N GLY A 303 19.57 0.49 -27.97
CA GLY A 303 20.98 0.80 -28.22
C GLY A 303 21.93 0.30 -27.14
N TRP A 304 21.81 -0.97 -26.78
CA TRP A 304 22.66 -1.60 -25.78
C TRP A 304 23.29 -2.88 -26.30
N LEU A 305 24.49 -3.18 -25.81
CA LEU A 305 25.13 -4.49 -25.92
C LEU A 305 25.57 -4.94 -24.53
N SER A 306 25.57 -6.24 -24.25
CA SER A 306 26.22 -6.72 -23.04
C SER A 306 27.71 -6.36 -23.08
N ARG A 307 28.34 -6.11 -21.92
CA ARG A 307 29.79 -5.81 -21.86
C ARG A 307 30.65 -6.86 -22.58
N LYS A 308 30.23 -8.12 -22.56
CA LYS A 308 30.91 -9.23 -23.25
C LYS A 308 30.84 -9.08 -24.77
N GLU A 309 29.68 -8.72 -25.32
CA GLU A 309 29.48 -8.49 -26.74
C GLU A 309 30.17 -7.22 -27.21
N ALA A 310 30.07 -6.13 -26.46
CA ALA A 310 30.78 -4.88 -26.76
C ALA A 310 32.30 -5.10 -26.82
N ARG A 311 32.87 -5.88 -25.88
CA ARG A 311 34.29 -6.27 -25.90
C ARG A 311 34.66 -7.08 -27.15
N ARG A 312 33.79 -8.00 -27.59
CA ARG A 312 34.01 -8.80 -28.82
C ARG A 312 33.89 -7.95 -30.09
N ALA A 313 32.93 -7.03 -30.14
CA ALA A 313 32.75 -6.12 -31.27
C ALA A 313 33.97 -5.20 -31.48
N ARG A 314 34.56 -4.69 -30.39
CA ARG A 314 35.81 -3.92 -30.42
C ARG A 314 37.01 -4.76 -30.91
N ALA A 315 37.08 -6.03 -30.52
CA ALA A 315 38.16 -6.93 -30.93
C ALA A 315 38.09 -7.33 -32.42
N ASN A 316 36.90 -7.27 -33.05
CA ASN A 316 36.70 -7.67 -34.45
C ASN A 316 36.73 -6.50 -35.45
N GLY A 317 36.63 -5.25 -35.00
CA GLY A 317 36.44 -4.07 -35.86
C GLY A 317 37.71 -3.37 -36.34
N GLU A 318 38.86 -3.60 -35.69
CA GLU A 318 40.13 -2.94 -36.02
C GLU A 318 41.25 -3.99 -35.89
N GLY A 319 42.18 -4.00 -36.84
CA GLY A 319 43.47 -4.66 -36.63
C GLY A 319 44.09 -4.06 -35.38
N ALA A 320 43.94 -4.76 -34.25
CA ALA A 320 44.28 -4.21 -32.96
C ALA A 320 45.80 -4.14 -32.81
N GLU A 321 46.35 -2.98 -33.14
CA GLU A 321 47.48 -2.46 -32.39
C GLU A 321 47.16 -2.55 -30.90
N GLU A 322 48.14 -3.08 -30.21
CA GLU A 322 48.00 -3.82 -28.96
C GLU A 322 47.79 -2.85 -27.78
N THR A 323 46.53 -2.47 -27.47
CA THR A 323 46.21 -1.80 -26.18
C THR A 323 44.95 -2.33 -25.50
N ALA A 324 44.47 -3.51 -25.88
CA ALA A 324 43.65 -4.31 -24.97
C ALA A 324 44.60 -4.98 -23.97
N ALA A 325 44.66 -4.48 -22.73
CA ALA A 325 45.30 -5.20 -21.64
C ALA A 325 44.73 -6.63 -21.61
N LYS A 326 45.53 -7.59 -22.08
CA LYS A 326 45.23 -9.03 -22.00
C LYS A 326 44.79 -9.29 -20.56
N PRO A 327 43.69 -10.01 -20.30
CA PRO A 327 43.38 -10.41 -18.93
C PRO A 327 44.67 -11.02 -18.37
N SER A 328 45.15 -10.47 -17.26
CA SER A 328 46.41 -10.92 -16.69
C SER A 328 46.33 -12.43 -16.59
N ARG A 329 47.32 -13.12 -17.17
CA ARG A 329 47.42 -14.56 -16.95
C ARG A 329 47.31 -14.76 -15.44
N PRO A 330 46.41 -15.64 -14.95
CA PRO A 330 46.31 -15.92 -13.54
C PRO A 330 47.73 -16.13 -13.00
N GLU A 331 48.11 -15.36 -11.99
CA GLU A 331 49.47 -15.42 -11.43
C GLU A 331 49.79 -16.84 -10.91
N LEU A 332 48.73 -17.60 -10.61
CA LEU A 332 48.78 -18.96 -10.13
C LEU A 332 48.17 -19.92 -11.16
N THR A 333 48.80 -21.07 -11.33
CA THR A 333 48.21 -22.18 -12.07
C THR A 333 46.95 -22.68 -11.35
N GLY A 334 46.00 -23.29 -12.08
CA GLY A 334 44.78 -23.84 -11.46
C GLY A 334 45.04 -24.74 -10.24
N PRO A 335 46.01 -25.66 -10.28
CA PRO A 335 46.42 -26.45 -9.11
C PRO A 335 46.95 -25.61 -7.94
N MET A 336 47.74 -24.58 -8.22
CA MET A 336 48.27 -23.69 -7.18
C MET A 336 47.17 -22.81 -6.57
N GLN A 337 46.21 -22.35 -7.39
CA GLN A 337 45.03 -21.64 -6.90
C GLN A 337 44.19 -22.52 -5.97
N ASN A 338 43.94 -23.78 -6.35
CA ASN A 338 43.23 -24.74 -5.48
C ASN A 338 43.97 -25.01 -4.17
N TYR A 339 45.30 -25.13 -4.20
CA TYR A 339 46.13 -25.23 -3.00
C TYR A 339 45.98 -24.00 -2.09
N VAL A 340 46.10 -22.80 -2.66
CA VAL A 340 46.00 -21.54 -1.92
C VAL A 340 44.61 -21.38 -1.31
N ASP A 341 43.55 -21.66 -2.06
CA ASP A 341 42.17 -21.48 -1.58
C ASP A 341 41.84 -22.45 -0.44
N LEU A 342 42.27 -23.70 -0.52
CA LEU A 342 42.06 -24.69 0.55
C LEU A 342 42.78 -24.32 1.85
N HIS A 343 44.04 -23.85 1.76
CA HIS A 343 44.79 -23.44 2.94
C HIS A 343 44.32 -22.11 3.52
N ARG A 344 43.91 -21.16 2.68
CA ARG A 344 43.24 -19.93 3.13
C ARG A 344 41.95 -20.26 3.86
N HIS A 345 41.15 -21.18 3.32
CA HIS A 345 39.93 -21.63 3.95
C HIS A 345 40.18 -22.28 5.32
N ALA A 346 41.19 -23.15 5.43
CA ALA A 346 41.59 -23.75 6.71
C ALA A 346 42.02 -22.68 7.74
N ALA A 347 42.83 -21.70 7.33
CA ALA A 347 43.26 -20.61 8.19
C ALA A 347 42.10 -19.72 8.66
N VAL A 348 41.20 -19.33 7.75
CA VAL A 348 40.03 -18.51 8.08
C VAL A 348 39.09 -19.26 9.02
N ARG A 349 38.85 -20.55 8.80
CA ARG A 349 38.02 -21.39 9.69
C ARG A 349 38.61 -21.47 11.09
N PHE A 350 39.93 -21.64 11.18
CA PHE A 350 40.62 -21.63 12.46
C PHE A 350 40.48 -20.27 13.16
N GLY A 351 40.77 -19.16 12.47
CA GLY A 351 40.64 -17.82 13.05
C GLY A 351 39.21 -17.46 13.45
N LEU A 352 38.19 -17.96 12.74
CA LEU A 352 36.78 -17.77 13.11
C LEU A 352 36.40 -18.39 14.46
N LEU A 353 37.16 -19.37 14.96
CA LEU A 353 36.93 -19.96 16.29
C LEU A 353 37.09 -18.92 17.41
N ASP A 354 37.97 -17.94 17.21
CA ASP A 354 38.22 -16.85 18.17
C ASP A 354 37.23 -15.68 18.02
N HIS A 355 36.31 -15.77 17.06
CA HIS A 355 35.36 -14.71 16.72
C HIS A 355 33.89 -15.20 16.68
N PRO A 356 33.33 -15.66 17.82
CA PRO A 356 32.00 -16.27 17.88
C PRO A 356 30.87 -15.34 17.43
N GLY A 357 31.01 -14.03 17.63
CA GLY A 357 30.03 -13.04 17.18
C GLY A 357 29.97 -12.84 15.66
N ALA A 358 31.05 -13.14 14.94
CA ALA A 358 31.06 -13.14 13.47
C ALA A 358 30.45 -14.44 12.92
N ALA A 359 30.78 -15.58 13.54
CA ALA A 359 30.19 -16.87 13.21
C ALA A 359 28.66 -16.89 13.42
N LEU A 360 28.18 -16.31 14.53
CA LEU A 360 26.74 -16.21 14.81
C LEU A 360 26.01 -15.35 13.77
N ARG A 361 26.59 -14.21 13.37
CA ARG A 361 26.02 -13.33 12.34
C ARG A 361 25.96 -14.02 10.98
N LEU A 362 26.98 -14.79 10.59
CA LEU A 362 26.97 -15.58 9.36
C LEU A 362 25.91 -16.69 9.40
N MET A 363 25.76 -17.36 10.55
CA MET A 363 24.73 -18.39 10.74
C MET A 363 23.31 -17.79 10.67
N VAL A 364 23.08 -16.65 11.32
CA VAL A 364 21.79 -15.94 11.28
C VAL A 364 21.51 -15.42 9.87
N ALA A 365 22.51 -14.87 9.16
CA ALA A 365 22.37 -14.48 7.76
C ALA A 365 22.01 -15.68 6.86
N HIS A 366 22.61 -16.84 7.10
CA HIS A 366 22.27 -18.07 6.39
C HIS A 366 20.84 -18.57 6.70
N ALA A 367 20.41 -18.50 7.97
CA ALA A 367 19.07 -18.90 8.39
C ALA A 367 17.96 -17.94 7.90
N ILE A 368 18.27 -16.66 7.75
CA ILE A 368 17.36 -15.62 7.25
C ILE A 368 17.33 -15.60 5.71
N ALA A 369 18.40 -16.04 5.04
CA ALA A 369 18.47 -16.11 3.58
C ALA A 369 17.60 -17.25 3.02
N GLY A 370 16.28 -17.03 3.02
CA GLY A 370 15.27 -17.78 2.28
C GLY A 370 14.84 -17.07 0.98
N SER A 371 15.74 -16.32 0.32
CA SER A 371 15.43 -15.65 -0.94
C SER A 371 16.05 -16.39 -2.13
N GLY A 372 15.31 -16.44 -3.25
CA GLY A 372 15.79 -17.06 -4.51
C GLY A 372 17.00 -16.38 -5.17
N LEU A 373 17.52 -15.30 -4.55
CA LEU A 373 18.63 -14.49 -5.06
C LEU A 373 20.00 -14.91 -4.51
N TRP A 374 20.06 -15.66 -3.42
CA TRP A 374 21.32 -16.06 -2.79
C TRP A 374 21.31 -17.54 -2.44
N GLN A 375 22.37 -18.24 -2.83
CA GLN A 375 22.61 -19.62 -2.42
C GLN A 375 23.85 -19.66 -1.53
N VAL A 376 23.66 -20.04 -0.28
CA VAL A 376 24.77 -20.36 0.61
C VAL A 376 24.98 -21.86 0.54
N ARG A 377 26.10 -22.27 -0.06
CA ARG A 377 26.52 -23.67 -0.14
C ARG A 377 27.78 -23.85 0.68
N ARG A 378 27.93 -25.03 1.29
CA ARG A 378 29.20 -25.41 1.91
C ARG A 378 30.28 -25.49 0.84
N GLU A 379 31.43 -24.85 1.08
CA GLU A 379 32.62 -25.01 0.24
C GLU A 379 33.01 -26.50 0.22
N PRO A 380 33.07 -27.16 -0.95
CA PRO A 380 33.31 -28.60 -1.05
C PRO A 380 34.70 -29.03 -0.56
N GLN A 381 35.66 -28.11 -0.43
CA GLN A 381 37.02 -28.37 0.06
C GLN A 381 37.70 -29.54 -0.69
N ARG A 382 37.45 -29.64 -1.99
CA ARG A 382 38.00 -30.72 -2.82
C ARG A 382 39.38 -30.36 -3.32
N ALA A 383 40.37 -31.14 -2.95
CA ALA A 383 41.70 -31.09 -3.55
C ALA A 383 41.65 -31.65 -4.98
N ALA A 384 42.23 -30.92 -5.93
CA ALA A 384 42.29 -31.31 -7.34
C ALA A 384 43.32 -32.43 -7.60
N HIS A 385 44.36 -32.53 -6.77
CA HIS A 385 45.44 -33.51 -6.89
C HIS A 385 45.84 -34.08 -5.52
N GLU A 386 46.39 -35.30 -5.51
CA GLU A 386 46.83 -35.99 -4.29
C GLU A 386 47.87 -35.19 -3.48
N ILE A 387 48.77 -34.47 -4.16
CA ILE A 387 49.78 -33.62 -3.51
C ILE A 387 49.11 -32.50 -2.69
N VAL A 388 48.06 -31.88 -3.24
CA VAL A 388 47.30 -30.82 -2.55
C VAL A 388 46.52 -31.41 -1.38
N ALA A 389 45.95 -32.61 -1.55
CA ALA A 389 45.25 -33.33 -0.49
C ALA A 389 46.18 -33.67 0.68
N ALA A 390 47.39 -34.19 0.38
CA ALA A 390 48.40 -34.50 1.38
C ALA A 390 48.87 -33.25 2.12
N SER A 391 49.05 -32.12 1.40
CA SER A 391 49.41 -30.85 2.03
C SER A 391 48.30 -30.32 2.94
N LEU A 392 47.03 -30.39 2.53
CA LEU A 392 45.89 -29.99 3.35
C LEU A 392 45.77 -30.86 4.61
N ALA A 393 45.99 -32.17 4.49
CA ALA A 393 46.00 -33.09 5.64
C ALA A 393 47.12 -32.76 6.65
N ALA A 394 48.26 -32.27 6.18
CA ALA A 394 49.37 -31.81 7.03
C ALA A 394 49.22 -30.35 7.51
N CYS A 395 48.13 -29.65 7.15
CA CYS A 395 47.93 -28.25 7.49
C CYS A 395 47.64 -28.07 8.99
N LYS A 396 48.47 -27.25 9.66
CA LYS A 396 48.33 -26.97 11.11
C LYS A 396 46.97 -26.35 11.46
N ALA A 397 46.46 -25.45 10.62
CA ALA A 397 45.17 -24.80 10.85
C ALA A 397 44.00 -25.79 10.76
N GLU A 398 44.02 -26.72 9.80
CA GLU A 398 42.99 -27.74 9.68
C GLU A 398 43.06 -28.73 10.86
N ALA A 399 44.27 -29.13 11.28
CA ALA A 399 44.47 -29.98 12.45
C ALA A 399 43.95 -29.33 13.74
N ALA A 400 44.29 -28.07 13.99
CA ALA A 400 43.84 -27.33 15.16
C ALA A 400 42.32 -27.08 15.14
N PHE A 401 41.74 -26.77 13.97
CA PHE A 401 40.31 -26.68 13.82
C PHE A 401 39.61 -28.02 14.12
N ALA A 402 40.15 -29.14 13.64
CA ALA A 402 39.61 -30.46 13.88
C ALA A 402 39.66 -30.87 15.36
N GLU A 403 40.72 -30.48 16.08
CA GLU A 403 40.83 -30.63 17.53
C GLU A 403 39.74 -29.85 18.27
N LYS A 404 39.61 -28.54 18.02
CA LYS A 404 38.53 -27.74 18.62
C LYS A 404 37.14 -28.24 18.26
N ARG A 405 36.92 -28.69 17.03
CA ARG A 405 35.66 -29.32 16.64
C ARG A 405 35.38 -30.57 17.48
N ARG A 406 36.37 -31.42 17.76
CA ARG A 406 36.21 -32.61 18.61
C ARG A 406 35.86 -32.22 20.05
N GLU A 407 36.52 -31.22 20.62
CA GLU A 407 36.20 -30.70 21.95
C GLU A 407 34.76 -30.19 22.03
N VAL A 408 34.34 -29.37 21.06
CA VAL A 408 32.97 -28.81 21.01
C VAL A 408 31.93 -29.91 20.82
N VAL A 409 32.18 -30.89 19.94
CA VAL A 409 31.29 -32.04 19.73
C VAL A 409 31.18 -32.89 21.01
N ALA A 410 32.28 -33.11 21.72
CA ALA A 410 32.26 -33.82 23.00
C ALA A 410 31.44 -33.05 24.07
N LEU A 411 31.58 -31.72 24.11
CA LEU A 411 30.82 -30.86 25.01
C LEU A 411 29.32 -30.86 24.69
N LEU A 412 28.95 -30.83 23.40
CA LEU A 412 27.57 -30.93 22.94
C LEU A 412 26.97 -32.33 23.15
N GLY A 413 27.76 -33.39 22.95
CA GLY A 413 27.36 -34.77 23.23
C GLY A 413 27.14 -35.04 24.72
N ASN A 414 27.98 -34.47 25.59
CA ASN A 414 27.78 -34.49 27.04
C ASN A 414 26.59 -33.63 27.48
N ARG A 415 26.34 -32.49 26.82
CA ARG A 415 25.14 -31.66 27.05
C ARG A 415 23.84 -32.32 26.58
N MET A 416 23.84 -33.12 25.53
CA MET A 416 22.65 -33.89 25.14
C MET A 416 22.34 -35.04 26.12
N ARG A 417 23.35 -35.60 26.79
CA ARG A 417 23.15 -36.57 27.89
C ARG A 417 22.70 -35.90 29.20
N THR A 418 23.13 -34.67 29.48
CA THR A 418 22.68 -33.90 30.67
C THR A 418 21.38 -33.12 30.44
N ALA A 419 20.99 -32.84 29.19
CA ALA A 419 19.69 -32.22 28.88
C ALA A 419 18.51 -33.16 29.17
N GLN A 420 18.72 -34.49 29.15
CA GLN A 420 17.71 -35.46 29.60
C GLN A 420 17.39 -35.35 31.11
N SER A 421 18.22 -34.70 31.94
CA SER A 421 17.93 -34.48 33.36
C SER A 421 17.28 -33.13 33.68
N LEU A 422 17.28 -32.16 32.75
CA LEU A 422 16.65 -30.84 32.94
C LEU A 422 15.24 -30.75 32.37
N THR A 423 14.88 -31.61 31.40
CA THR A 423 13.49 -31.71 30.89
C THR A 423 12.57 -32.55 31.80
N ALA A 424 13.14 -33.35 32.71
CA ALA A 424 12.39 -34.19 33.66
C ALA A 424 11.88 -33.46 34.92
N MET A 425 12.43 -32.28 35.26
CA MET A 425 11.94 -31.47 36.39
C MET A 425 10.87 -30.45 36.00
N ALA A 426 10.78 -30.03 34.74
CA ALA A 426 9.77 -29.07 34.27
C ALA A 426 8.41 -29.72 33.94
N THR A 427 8.36 -31.04 33.71
CA THR A 427 7.12 -31.76 33.34
C THR A 427 6.41 -32.44 34.53
N THR A 428 7.05 -32.54 35.70
CA THR A 428 6.43 -33.15 36.90
C THR A 428 5.65 -32.13 37.74
N SER A 429 5.98 -30.83 37.67
CA SER A 429 5.23 -29.78 38.38
C SER A 429 3.92 -29.35 37.71
N ALA A 430 3.72 -29.64 36.42
CA ALA A 430 2.51 -29.26 35.68
C ALA A 430 1.40 -30.33 35.71
N ARG A 431 1.71 -31.59 36.08
CA ARG A 431 0.72 -32.68 36.18
C ARG A 431 0.13 -32.89 37.58
N GLN A 432 0.71 -32.31 38.63
CA GLN A 432 0.14 -32.35 39.98
C GLN A 432 -0.82 -31.18 40.29
N ALA A 433 -0.89 -30.15 39.43
CA ALA A 433 -1.82 -29.04 39.59
C ALA A 433 -3.20 -29.27 38.93
N SER A 434 -3.35 -30.26 38.03
CA SER A 434 -4.63 -30.57 37.36
C SER A 434 -5.39 -31.76 37.95
N SER A 435 -4.94 -32.33 39.07
CA SER A 435 -5.59 -33.48 39.75
C SER A 435 -6.06 -33.17 41.18
N ARG A 436 -6.12 -31.88 41.58
CA ARG A 436 -6.73 -31.42 42.84
C ARG A 436 -7.83 -30.36 42.62
N GLY A 437 -8.48 -30.41 41.47
CA GLY A 437 -9.67 -29.64 41.12
C GLY A 437 -10.83 -30.56 40.72
N SER A 438 -11.15 -31.51 41.59
CA SER A 438 -12.42 -32.26 41.66
C SER A 438 -12.63 -32.67 43.11
#